data_AF-A0A1A3NME2-F1
#
_entry.id   AF-A0A1A3NME2-F1
#
_cell.length_a   1.000
_cell.length_b   1.000
_cell.length_c   1.000
_cell.angle_alpha   90.00
_cell.angle_beta   90.00
_cell.angle_gamma   90.00
#
_symmetry.space_group_name_H-M   'P 1'
#
loop_
_entity.id
_entity.type
_entity.pdbx_description
1 polymer ?
#
loop_
_entity_poly.entity_id
_entity_poly.type
_entity_poly.pdbx_seq_one_letter_code
_entity_poly.pdbx_strand_id
1 'polypeptide(L)'
;MDNPQVTAPNMRRRNYACIGGYVETFGPPTAHVSEDAFGPLIRTSPFGQQGLLMCLTIERWRQIEATVNKAISEYGETRLWKVAQ
;
A
#
# COMPACT_ATOMS: atom_id res chain seq x y z
N MET A 1 33.56 6.13 -25.84
CA MET A 1 32.52 5.12 -25.57
C MET A 1 31.36 5.86 -24.97
N ASP A 2 30.42 6.26 -25.81
CA ASP A 2 29.21 6.96 -25.39
C ASP A 2 28.27 5.95 -24.75
N ASN A 3 28.05 6.08 -23.45
CA ASN A 3 27.03 5.31 -22.76
C ASN A 3 25.69 6.00 -23.08
N PRO A 4 24.78 5.38 -23.84
CA PRO A 4 23.50 6.01 -24.11
C PRO A 4 22.80 6.18 -22.76
N GLN A 5 22.61 7.44 -22.35
CA GLN A 5 21.76 7.74 -21.21
C GLN A 5 20.40 7.11 -21.52
N VAL A 6 20.05 6.09 -20.75
CA VAL A 6 18.72 5.48 -20.76
C VAL A 6 17.77 6.56 -20.26
N THR A 7 17.27 7.37 -21.17
CA THR A 7 16.13 8.26 -20.93
C THR A 7 14.91 7.36 -20.79
N ALA A 8 14.74 6.77 -19.61
CA ALA A 8 13.45 6.21 -19.23
C ALA A 8 12.42 7.35 -19.35
N PRO A 9 11.33 7.18 -20.12
CA PRO A 9 10.32 8.21 -20.25
C PRO A 9 9.80 8.57 -18.86
N ASN A 10 9.42 9.84 -18.67
CA ASN A 10 8.89 10.44 -17.44
C ASN A 10 7.69 9.66 -16.87
N MET A 11 7.92 8.46 -16.34
CA MET A 11 6.96 7.66 -15.63
C MET A 11 6.80 8.37 -14.30
N ARG A 12 5.75 9.20 -14.18
CA ARG A 12 5.40 9.92 -12.97
C ARG A 12 5.40 8.92 -11.81
N ARG A 13 6.48 8.88 -11.04
CA ARG A 13 6.60 8.00 -9.86
C ARG A 13 5.62 8.52 -8.82
N ARG A 14 4.92 7.63 -8.12
CA ARG A 14 4.05 8.00 -6.99
C ARG A 14 4.94 8.61 -5.91
N ASN A 15 4.85 9.93 -5.74
CA ASN A 15 5.56 10.67 -4.71
C ASN A 15 4.64 10.81 -3.49
N TYR A 16 5.14 10.43 -2.32
CA TYR A 16 4.40 10.53 -1.06
C TYR A 16 5.18 11.40 -0.07
N ALA A 17 4.49 12.36 0.54
CA ALA A 17 5.00 13.16 1.64
C ALA A 17 4.22 12.80 2.91
N CYS A 18 4.91 12.64 4.04
CA CYS A 18 4.30 12.23 5.30
C CYS A 18 4.68 13.21 6.41
N ILE A 19 3.70 13.65 7.20
CA ILE A 19 3.88 14.42 8.43
C ILE A 19 3.72 13.45 9.61
N GLY A 20 4.50 13.60 10.67
CA GLY A 20 4.44 12.73 11.87
C GLY A 20 3.54 13.33 12.95
N GLY A 21 2.78 12.48 13.66
CA GLY A 21 1.94 12.88 14.79
C GLY A 21 1.61 11.69 15.70
N TYR A 22 1.26 11.97 16.97
CA TYR A 22 0.75 10.95 17.88
C TYR A 22 -0.71 10.62 17.54
N VAL A 23 -1.05 9.33 17.48
CA VAL A 23 -2.39 8.85 17.09
C VAL A 23 -2.91 7.94 18.18
N GLU A 24 -4.15 8.16 18.61
CA GLU A 24 -4.84 7.26 19.53
C GLU A 24 -5.30 5.98 18.80
N THR A 25 -5.01 4.83 19.39
CA THR A 25 -5.07 3.53 18.71
C THR A 25 -6.33 2.75 19.07
N PHE A 26 -7.51 3.20 18.65
CA PHE A 26 -8.76 2.56 19.07
C PHE A 26 -9.32 1.50 18.09
N GLY A 27 -8.94 1.53 16.81
CA GLY A 27 -9.46 0.60 15.79
C GLY A 27 -8.52 -0.54 15.43
N PRO A 28 -9.00 -1.67 14.87
CA PRO A 28 -8.15 -2.68 14.24
C PRO A 28 -7.42 -2.10 13.00
N PRO A 29 -6.28 -2.67 12.58
CA PRO A 29 -5.65 -2.25 11.33
C PRO A 29 -6.54 -2.60 10.14
N THR A 30 -6.45 -1.78 9.09
CA THR A 30 -7.22 -1.98 7.85
C THR A 30 -6.27 -1.93 6.67
N ALA A 31 -6.49 -2.78 5.67
CA ALA A 31 -5.82 -2.72 4.39
C ALA A 31 -6.86 -2.83 3.27
N HIS A 32 -6.69 -2.06 2.21
CA HIS A 32 -7.56 -2.08 1.04
C HIS A 32 -6.71 -1.98 -0.23
N VAL A 33 -7.01 -2.82 -1.21
CA VAL A 33 -6.40 -2.75 -2.55
C VAL A 33 -7.36 -2.04 -3.50
N SER A 34 -6.92 -0.93 -4.09
CA SER A 34 -7.65 -0.18 -5.11
C SER A 34 -6.86 -0.13 -6.42
N GLU A 35 -7.53 -0.05 -7.55
CA GLU A 35 -6.88 0.23 -8.84
C GLU A 35 -6.75 1.74 -9.05
N ASP A 36 -5.59 2.16 -9.56
CA ASP A 36 -5.40 3.51 -10.11
C ASP A 36 -4.73 3.45 -11.48
N ALA A 37 -4.47 4.61 -12.09
CA ALA A 37 -3.85 4.71 -13.42
C ALA A 37 -2.44 4.09 -13.50
N PHE A 38 -1.84 3.72 -12.37
CA PHE A 38 -0.51 3.12 -12.26
C PHE A 38 -0.56 1.68 -11.74
N GLY A 39 -1.74 1.07 -11.71
CA GLY A 39 -1.99 -0.30 -11.27
C GLY A 39 -2.31 -0.40 -9.77
N PRO A 40 -2.32 -1.63 -9.23
CA PRO A 40 -2.82 -1.90 -7.88
C PRO A 40 -2.11 -1.07 -6.83
N LEU A 41 -2.89 -0.42 -5.97
CA LEU A 41 -2.44 0.40 -4.85
C LEU A 41 -2.97 -0.22 -3.56
N ILE A 42 -2.07 -0.53 -2.65
CA ILE A 42 -2.43 -0.96 -1.30
C ILE A 42 -2.44 0.27 -0.39
N ARG A 43 -3.57 0.51 0.26
CA ARG A 43 -3.70 1.53 1.31
C ARG A 43 -3.84 0.82 2.64
N THR A 44 -2.93 1.10 3.56
CA THR A 44 -2.95 0.55 4.91
C THR A 44 -3.21 1.66 5.91
N SER A 45 -3.96 1.31 6.95
CA SER A 45 -4.02 2.10 8.16
C SER A 45 -3.75 1.18 9.35
N PRO A 46 -2.68 1.44 10.10
CA PRO A 46 -2.45 0.75 11.35
C PRO A 46 -3.54 0.97 12.39
N PHE A 47 -4.36 2.03 12.33
CA PHE A 47 -5.36 2.36 13.36
C PHE A 47 -6.76 2.68 12.80
N GLY A 48 -7.03 2.35 11.53
CA GLY A 48 -8.29 2.67 10.85
C GLY A 48 -8.42 4.11 10.32
N GLN A 49 -7.38 4.94 10.45
CA GLN A 49 -7.29 6.29 9.87
C GLN A 49 -6.14 6.41 8.84
N GLN A 50 -6.36 7.13 7.74
CA GLN A 50 -5.34 7.36 6.71
C GLN A 50 -4.38 8.48 7.14
N GLY A 51 -3.07 8.36 6.83
CA GLY A 51 -2.25 9.55 6.55
C GLY A 51 -0.98 9.84 7.36
N LEU A 52 -0.45 8.94 8.21
CA LEU A 52 0.76 9.26 9.01
C LEU A 52 1.82 8.14 8.97
N LEU A 53 3.10 8.54 8.92
CA LEU A 53 4.22 7.67 9.28
C LEU A 53 4.16 7.45 10.79
N MET A 54 4.18 6.19 11.22
CA MET A 54 3.98 5.85 12.62
C MET A 54 5.06 4.89 13.11
N CYS A 55 5.59 5.17 14.29
CA CYS A 55 6.30 4.16 15.07
C CYS A 55 5.26 3.18 15.63
N LEU A 56 5.48 1.89 15.41
CA LEU A 56 4.54 0.83 15.78
C LEU A 56 5.24 -0.16 16.69
N THR A 57 4.48 -0.79 17.60
CA THR A 57 4.97 -1.98 18.29
C THR A 57 5.12 -3.13 17.30
N ILE A 58 5.96 -4.12 17.62
CA ILE A 58 6.18 -5.30 16.77
C ILE A 58 4.87 -6.10 16.62
N GLU A 59 4.07 -6.20 17.69
CA GLU A 59 2.77 -6.85 17.66
C GLU A 59 1.83 -6.12 16.69
N ARG A 60 1.86 -4.79 16.69
CA ARG A 60 1.03 -4.00 15.78
C ARG A 60 1.49 -4.14 14.34
N TRP A 61 2.80 -4.19 14.11
CA TRP A 61 3.37 -4.50 12.79
C TRP A 61 2.87 -5.84 12.24
N ARG A 62 2.91 -6.90 13.05
CA ARG A 62 2.42 -8.23 12.65
C ARG A 62 0.92 -8.23 12.29
N GLN A 63 0.10 -7.47 13.01
CA GLN A 63 -1.32 -7.35 12.69
C GLN A 63 -1.55 -6.65 11.33
N ILE A 64 -0.76 -5.61 11.02
CA ILE A 64 -0.83 -4.93 9.73
C ILE A 64 -0.39 -5.87 8.61
N GLU A 65 0.71 -6.58 8.80
CA GLU A 65 1.23 -7.56 7.83
C GLU A 65 0.17 -8.61 7.48
N ALA A 66 -0.47 -9.22 8.49
CA ALA A 66 -1.54 -10.19 8.27
C ALA A 66 -2.73 -9.56 7.50
N THR A 67 -3.11 -8.33 7.83
CA THR A 67 -4.21 -7.62 7.17
C THR A 67 -3.88 -7.28 5.72
N VAL A 68 -2.65 -6.87 5.43
CA VAL A 68 -2.16 -6.61 4.07
C VAL A 68 -2.15 -7.87 3.24
N ASN A 69 -1.58 -8.96 3.77
CA ASN A 69 -1.51 -10.24 3.06
C ASN A 69 -2.91 -10.76 2.72
N LYS A 70 -3.87 -10.61 3.65
CA LYS A 70 -5.28 -10.93 3.39
C LYS A 70 -5.86 -10.10 2.24
N ALA A 71 -5.69 -8.78 2.27
CA ALA A 71 -6.21 -7.89 1.22
C ALA A 71 -5.59 -8.17 -0.16
N ILE A 72 -4.31 -8.53 -0.22
CA ILE A 72 -3.65 -8.95 -1.46
C ILE A 72 -4.23 -10.26 -1.98
N SER A 73 -4.45 -11.25 -1.11
CA SER A 73 -5.04 -12.55 -1.49
C SER A 73 -6.44 -12.35 -2.07
N GLU A 74 -7.31 -11.62 -1.36
CA GLU A 74 -8.68 -11.34 -1.79
C GLU A 74 -8.72 -10.60 -3.14
N TYR A 75 -7.83 -9.62 -3.34
CA TYR A 75 -7.72 -8.93 -4.62
C TYR A 75 -7.23 -9.85 -5.74
N GLY A 76 -6.24 -10.72 -5.46
CA GLY A 76 -5.73 -11.71 -6.42
C GLY A 76 -6.80 -12.68 -6.88
N GLU A 77 -7.58 -13.23 -5.95
CA GLU A 77 -8.73 -14.10 -6.23
C GLU A 77 -9.77 -13.39 -7.12
N THR A 78 -10.11 -12.15 -6.77
CA THR A 78 -11.07 -11.33 -7.53
C THR A 78 -10.58 -11.03 -8.94
N ARG A 79 -9.27 -10.81 -9.13
CA ARG A 79 -8.67 -10.51 -10.44
C ARG A 79 -8.56 -11.75 -11.32
N LEU A 80 -8.15 -12.89 -10.77
CA LEU A 80 -8.06 -14.16 -11.51
C LEU A 80 -9.43 -14.60 -12.03
N TRP A 81 -10.49 -14.40 -11.24
CA TRP A 81 -11.86 -14.69 -11.66
C TRP A 81 -12.31 -13.85 -12.87
N LYS A 82 -11.94 -12.56 -12.91
CA LYS A 82 -12.24 -11.66 -14.04
C LYS A 82 -11.49 -11.98 -15.34
N VAL A 83 -10.36 -12.68 -15.26
CA VAL A 83 -9.54 -13.06 -16.44
C VAL A 83 -9.99 -14.40 -17.04
N ALA A 84 -10.72 -15.22 -16.28
CA ALA A 84 -11.19 -16.54 -16.70
C ALA A 84 -12.58 -16.52 -17.41
N GLN A 85 -13.17 -15.33 -17.61
CA GLN A 85 -14.39 -15.10 -18.41
C GLN A 85 -14.03 -14.53 -19.78
#